data_AF-A0A9Q9MH92-F1
#
_entry.id   AF-A0A9Q9MH92-F1
#
_cell.length_a   1.000
_cell.length_b   1.000
_cell.length_c   1.000
_cell.angle_alpha   90.00
_cell.angle_beta   90.00
_cell.angle_gamma   90.00
#
_symmetry.space_group_name_H-M   'P 1'
#
loop_
_entity.id
_entity.type
_entity.pdbx_description
1 polymer ?
#
loop_
_entity_poly.entity_id
_entity_poly.type
_entity_poly.pdbx_seq_one_letter_code
_entity_poly.pdbx_strand_id
1 'polypeptide(L)'
;MTTVALVRGANTTIDDPAVQVAIAWRAGSPVDPCALLVTAQDKVRGDDDFVFYNQPRDTSGAVELTVREDGGASLAVRLGRLPAAVDKVVIAGSMDTGTFDAVPGLELTVNGRHGRILARFPVTGVERVDAMIFGELYRRDGQWKFRAVGQGFDSGLAGLVTHYGVTVDDDAPAQPPAPRQPRPDWHPLPDDPATLRWWTGTEWSMQTVPRCQETPTTCGRCGGAKSGAPAGGRPSCARCDTEIAGLLSSWRTKAAKVLEASGPQGPEWDALWQELRYHRIDSPRGREALRPAALQHLQQVVAFAFADDLIERHEIEGFDDAVRRIGVTDPAITDMRRRLQRGYDLGLISAGDVPRIAGTTLPLDAGEILHLDTPATRIRFYANGPRPQDGRLIVTNTKLRFVSDTGGSQIKWKNVMEIRPENGRVVLATTSAEGGNYKVDDAEHVAAVLTGVLRVAKRIAQVPAQRDSRSIPAAMKAEVWRLDGGACRECKATEYLEFDHVIPWSRGGATSVGNLQLLCRRCNLAKGARI
;
A
#
# COMPACT_ATOMS: atom_id res chain seq x y z
N MET A 1 -10.74 41.91 -29.32
CA MET A 1 -11.72 41.00 -29.95
C MET A 1 -12.65 40.52 -28.86
N THR A 2 -13.91 40.89 -28.97
CA THR A 2 -14.94 40.77 -27.95
C THR A 2 -15.45 39.33 -27.89
N THR A 3 -15.49 38.71 -26.72
CA THR A 3 -16.15 37.42 -26.52
C THR A 3 -17.61 37.53 -26.97
N VAL A 4 -18.06 36.64 -27.85
CA VAL A 4 -19.43 36.67 -28.37
C VAL A 4 -20.33 35.85 -27.44
N ALA A 5 -21.20 36.54 -26.69
CA ALA A 5 -22.32 35.89 -26.02
C ALA A 5 -23.40 35.58 -27.07
N LEU A 6 -23.72 34.31 -27.26
CA LEU A 6 -24.72 33.84 -28.21
C LEU A 6 -26.06 33.65 -27.51
N VAL A 7 -27.13 33.92 -28.25
CA VAL A 7 -28.49 33.50 -27.91
C VAL A 7 -28.88 32.29 -28.76
N ARG A 8 -29.97 31.60 -28.39
CA ARG A 8 -30.50 30.45 -29.16
C ARG A 8 -30.64 30.81 -30.65
N GLY A 9 -30.06 30.00 -31.53
CA GLY A 9 -30.02 30.20 -32.99
C GLY A 9 -28.85 31.06 -33.51
N ALA A 10 -28.19 31.84 -32.66
CA ALA A 10 -27.04 32.67 -33.07
C ALA A 10 -25.81 31.81 -33.38
N ASN A 11 -24.92 32.32 -34.24
CA ASN A 11 -23.69 31.63 -34.62
C ASN A 11 -22.49 32.57 -34.73
N THR A 12 -21.29 31.99 -34.65
CA THR A 12 -20.00 32.68 -34.85
C THR A 12 -19.08 31.84 -35.74
N THR A 13 -18.12 32.49 -36.39
CA THR A 13 -17.06 31.80 -37.15
C THR A 13 -16.03 31.17 -36.22
N ILE A 14 -15.46 30.04 -36.65
CA ILE A 14 -14.39 29.32 -35.97
C ILE A 14 -13.19 29.25 -36.91
N ASP A 15 -12.22 30.13 -36.67
CA ASP A 15 -11.00 30.24 -37.48
C ASP A 15 -9.82 29.41 -36.91
N ASP A 16 -9.98 28.88 -35.70
CA ASP A 16 -9.03 27.96 -35.10
C ASP A 16 -9.19 26.55 -35.71
N PRO A 17 -8.09 25.84 -36.07
CA PRO A 17 -8.17 24.49 -36.64
C PRO A 17 -8.52 23.40 -35.62
N ALA A 18 -8.62 23.77 -34.35
CA ALA A 18 -9.12 22.93 -33.27
C ALA A 18 -9.77 23.82 -32.20
N VAL A 19 -10.82 23.31 -31.58
CA VAL A 19 -11.53 23.97 -30.48
C VAL A 19 -11.81 22.99 -29.35
N GLN A 20 -12.01 23.53 -28.15
CA GLN A 20 -12.50 22.80 -26.99
C GLN A 20 -13.85 23.40 -26.59
N VAL A 21 -14.91 22.60 -26.68
CA VAL A 21 -16.25 23.00 -26.21
C VAL A 21 -16.41 22.51 -24.79
N ALA A 22 -16.39 23.43 -23.82
CA ALA A 22 -16.72 23.14 -22.44
C ALA A 22 -18.24 23.25 -22.25
N ILE A 23 -18.84 22.23 -21.63
CA ILE A 23 -20.23 22.18 -21.21
C ILE A 23 -20.20 22.22 -19.69
N ALA A 24 -20.71 23.28 -19.08
CA ALA A 24 -20.74 23.44 -17.63
C ALA A 24 -22.17 23.25 -17.12
N TRP A 25 -22.31 22.63 -15.95
CA TRP A 25 -23.54 22.58 -15.16
C TRP A 25 -23.16 22.44 -13.68
N ARG A 26 -24.10 22.68 -12.76
CA ARG A 26 -23.84 22.48 -11.33
C ARG A 26 -23.66 21.00 -11.00
N ALA A 27 -22.60 20.68 -10.25
CA ALA A 27 -22.34 19.36 -9.69
C ALA A 27 -23.60 18.72 -9.05
N GLY A 28 -23.79 17.43 -9.29
CA GLY A 28 -24.94 16.65 -8.81
C GLY A 28 -26.09 16.51 -9.81
N SER A 29 -26.03 17.14 -10.98
CA SER A 29 -27.00 16.91 -12.07
C SER A 29 -26.54 15.72 -12.93
N PRO A 30 -27.38 14.69 -13.17
CA PRO A 30 -27.02 13.49 -13.93
C PRO A 30 -27.11 13.76 -15.44
N VAL A 31 -26.23 14.61 -15.96
CA VAL A 31 -26.16 14.95 -17.39
C VAL A 31 -25.10 14.08 -18.06
N ASP A 32 -25.53 13.35 -19.10
CA ASP A 32 -24.69 12.51 -19.94
C ASP A 32 -24.45 13.19 -21.29
N PRO A 33 -23.28 13.83 -21.49
CA PRO A 33 -22.96 14.53 -22.73
C PRO A 33 -22.56 13.56 -23.84
N CYS A 34 -22.89 13.90 -25.08
CA CYS A 34 -22.51 13.16 -26.26
C CYS A 34 -22.27 14.08 -27.46
N ALA A 35 -21.64 13.54 -28.51
CA ALA A 35 -21.47 14.23 -29.78
C ALA A 35 -21.70 13.29 -30.96
N LEU A 36 -22.24 13.83 -32.06
CA LEU A 36 -22.45 13.09 -33.31
C LEU A 36 -21.70 13.76 -34.46
N LEU A 37 -20.95 12.97 -35.22
CA LEU A 37 -20.29 13.40 -36.46
C LEU A 37 -21.25 13.15 -37.63
N VAL A 38 -21.72 14.23 -38.23
CA VAL A 38 -22.85 14.21 -39.16
C VAL A 38 -22.40 14.70 -40.54
N THR A 39 -22.85 14.00 -41.58
CA THR A 39 -22.58 14.34 -42.99
C THR A 39 -23.52 15.43 -43.51
N ALA A 40 -23.29 15.91 -44.73
CA ALA A 40 -24.21 16.81 -45.43
C ALA A 40 -25.65 16.27 -45.60
N GLN A 41 -25.88 14.96 -45.45
CA GLN A 41 -27.23 14.35 -45.50
C GLN A 41 -27.95 14.38 -44.15
N ASP A 42 -27.38 15.06 -43.16
CA ASP A 42 -27.89 15.11 -41.79
C ASP A 42 -27.97 13.74 -41.09
N LYS A 43 -27.05 12.85 -41.48
CA LYS A 43 -26.91 11.50 -40.91
C LYS A 43 -25.46 11.21 -40.50
N VAL A 44 -25.28 10.33 -39.53
CA VAL A 44 -23.98 9.71 -39.23
C VAL A 44 -23.59 8.72 -40.33
N ARG A 45 -22.31 8.36 -40.45
CA ARG A 45 -21.86 7.33 -41.40
C ARG A 45 -22.00 5.92 -40.85
N GLY A 46 -22.10 5.80 -39.53
CA GLY A 46 -22.23 4.57 -38.76
C GLY A 46 -22.07 4.85 -37.26
N ASP A 47 -22.10 3.82 -36.43
CA ASP A 47 -22.10 3.98 -34.96
C ASP A 47 -20.78 4.56 -34.42
N ASP A 48 -19.68 4.40 -35.16
CA ASP A 48 -18.37 4.99 -34.87
C ASP A 48 -18.38 6.54 -34.82
N ASP A 49 -19.38 7.17 -35.43
CA ASP A 49 -19.57 8.63 -35.45
C ASP A 49 -20.35 9.14 -34.22
N PHE A 50 -20.74 8.25 -33.30
CA PHE A 50 -21.36 8.60 -32.03
C PHE A 50 -20.34 8.56 -30.89
N VAL A 51 -20.05 9.71 -30.29
CA VAL A 51 -19.09 9.88 -29.20
C VAL A 51 -19.84 10.09 -27.88
N PHE A 52 -19.61 9.21 -26.91
CA PHE A 52 -20.29 9.20 -25.60
C PHE A 52 -19.39 8.52 -24.55
N TYR A 53 -19.85 8.35 -23.31
CA TYR A 53 -18.99 7.85 -22.23
C TYR A 53 -18.33 6.47 -22.50
N ASN A 54 -19.02 5.57 -23.21
CA ASN A 54 -18.49 4.24 -23.55
C ASN A 54 -17.62 4.24 -24.82
N GLN A 55 -17.72 5.31 -25.62
CA GLN A 55 -16.91 5.56 -26.81
C GLN A 55 -16.45 7.02 -26.78
N PRO A 56 -15.48 7.37 -25.92
CA PRO A 56 -15.14 8.78 -25.66
C PRO A 56 -14.36 9.42 -26.82
N ARG A 57 -14.09 8.70 -27.90
CA ARG A 57 -13.38 9.17 -29.09
C ARG A 57 -13.98 8.55 -30.35
N ASP A 58 -14.01 9.31 -31.44
CA ASP A 58 -14.34 8.78 -32.76
C ASP A 58 -13.13 8.05 -33.39
N THR A 59 -13.37 7.22 -34.40
CA THR A 59 -12.32 6.40 -35.07
C THR A 59 -11.21 7.25 -35.71
N SER A 60 -11.48 8.50 -36.12
CA SER A 60 -10.45 9.40 -36.68
C SER A 60 -9.62 10.12 -35.60
N GLY A 61 -10.04 10.06 -34.33
CA GLY A 61 -9.46 10.80 -33.22
C GLY A 61 -9.60 12.32 -33.37
N ALA A 62 -10.57 12.78 -34.17
CA ALA A 62 -10.86 14.19 -34.37
C ALA A 62 -11.69 14.76 -33.22
N VAL A 63 -12.55 13.95 -32.62
CA VAL A 63 -13.45 14.31 -31.53
C VAL A 63 -13.14 13.45 -30.30
N GLU A 64 -13.01 14.09 -29.15
CA GLU A 64 -12.73 13.44 -27.88
C GLU A 64 -13.55 14.10 -26.77
N LEU A 65 -14.30 13.28 -26.04
CA LEU A 65 -15.14 13.68 -24.91
C LEU A 65 -14.42 13.37 -23.59
N THR A 66 -14.47 14.32 -22.66
CA THR A 66 -13.99 14.14 -21.29
C THR A 66 -15.04 14.68 -20.33
N VAL A 67 -15.60 13.81 -19.50
CA VAL A 67 -16.53 14.19 -18.43
C VAL A 67 -15.72 14.57 -17.19
N ARG A 68 -16.11 15.62 -16.48
CA ARG A 68 -15.41 16.12 -15.30
C ARG A 68 -16.12 15.70 -14.02
N GLU A 69 -15.34 15.30 -13.02
CA GLU A 69 -15.87 14.89 -11.70
C GLU A 69 -16.54 16.04 -10.92
N ASP A 70 -16.16 17.30 -11.21
CA ASP A 70 -16.68 18.49 -10.54
C ASP A 70 -17.96 19.06 -11.17
N GLY A 71 -18.56 18.32 -12.12
CA GLY A 71 -19.67 18.77 -12.94
C GLY A 71 -19.18 19.41 -14.24
N GLY A 72 -19.84 19.07 -15.34
CA GLY A 72 -19.46 19.53 -16.66
C GLY A 72 -18.71 18.48 -17.49
N ALA A 73 -18.47 18.82 -18.75
CA ALA A 73 -17.69 18.05 -19.69
C ALA A 73 -16.94 18.95 -20.68
N SER A 74 -16.00 18.35 -21.40
CA SER A 74 -15.21 19.01 -22.43
C SER A 74 -15.17 18.13 -23.67
N LEU A 75 -15.48 18.72 -24.82
CA LEU A 75 -15.34 18.10 -26.13
C LEU A 75 -14.19 18.76 -26.90
N ALA A 76 -13.09 18.05 -27.09
CA ALA A 76 -11.99 18.48 -27.94
C ALA A 76 -12.29 18.11 -29.41
N VAL A 77 -12.32 19.10 -30.30
CA VAL A 77 -12.64 18.92 -31.72
C VAL A 77 -11.50 19.46 -32.58
N ARG A 78 -10.78 18.55 -33.24
CA ARG A 78 -9.70 18.84 -34.19
C ARG A 78 -10.30 18.95 -35.60
N LEU A 79 -10.81 20.13 -35.94
CA LEU A 79 -11.54 20.39 -37.19
C LEU A 79 -10.76 19.99 -38.45
N GLY A 80 -9.44 20.16 -38.45
CA GLY A 80 -8.58 19.73 -39.57
C GLY A 80 -8.36 18.22 -39.70
N ARG A 81 -8.76 17.42 -38.70
CA ARG A 81 -8.70 15.95 -38.72
C ARG A 81 -10.05 15.29 -38.98
N LEU A 82 -11.14 16.07 -38.96
CA LEU A 82 -12.46 15.52 -39.27
C LEU A 82 -12.43 14.90 -40.68
N PRO A 83 -12.96 13.68 -40.85
CA PRO A 83 -13.05 13.07 -42.17
C PRO A 83 -13.80 13.97 -43.15
N ALA A 84 -13.41 13.97 -44.42
CA ALA A 84 -13.95 14.91 -45.42
C ALA A 84 -15.48 14.84 -45.58
N ALA A 85 -16.07 13.68 -45.28
CA ALA A 85 -17.50 13.41 -45.32
C ALA A 85 -18.30 13.99 -44.13
N VAL A 86 -17.63 14.50 -43.09
CA VAL A 86 -18.27 15.12 -41.92
C VAL A 86 -18.38 16.62 -42.15
N ASP A 87 -19.61 17.14 -42.08
CA ASP A 87 -19.92 18.55 -42.28
C ASP A 87 -20.42 19.22 -41.00
N LYS A 88 -20.78 18.43 -39.99
CA LYS A 88 -21.32 18.92 -38.73
C LYS A 88 -20.90 18.01 -37.56
N VAL A 89 -20.61 18.62 -36.41
CA VAL A 89 -20.47 17.95 -35.12
C VAL A 89 -21.57 18.49 -34.21
N VAL A 90 -22.55 17.65 -33.92
CA VAL A 90 -23.67 17.97 -33.01
C VAL A 90 -23.23 17.71 -31.60
N ILE A 91 -23.47 18.65 -30.68
CA ILE A 91 -23.12 18.56 -29.27
C ILE A 91 -24.44 18.46 -28.49
N ALA A 92 -24.66 17.33 -27.83
CA ALA A 92 -25.92 17.00 -27.21
C ALA A 92 -25.70 16.37 -25.82
N GLY A 93 -26.79 16.10 -25.12
CA GLY A 93 -26.75 15.31 -23.90
C GLY A 93 -28.12 14.81 -23.50
N SER A 94 -28.13 13.83 -22.59
CA SER A 94 -29.32 13.24 -22.01
C SER A 94 -29.25 13.17 -20.49
N MET A 95 -30.35 12.81 -19.85
CA MET A 95 -30.43 12.56 -18.41
C MET A 95 -31.18 11.25 -18.16
N ASP A 96 -30.57 10.32 -17.42
CA ASP A 96 -31.26 9.09 -17.00
C ASP A 96 -32.40 9.35 -16.01
N THR A 97 -32.31 10.44 -15.23
CA THR A 97 -33.33 10.85 -14.27
C THR A 97 -33.50 12.36 -14.25
N GLY A 98 -34.76 12.81 -14.30
CA GLY A 98 -35.10 14.24 -14.31
C GLY A 98 -35.14 14.84 -15.72
N THR A 99 -35.18 16.16 -15.80
CA THR A 99 -35.34 16.92 -17.05
C THR A 99 -34.45 18.17 -17.05
N PHE A 100 -34.05 18.63 -18.24
CA PHE A 100 -33.07 19.71 -18.41
C PHE A 100 -33.54 21.10 -17.92
N ASP A 101 -34.85 21.34 -17.80
CA ASP A 101 -35.40 22.56 -17.18
C ASP A 101 -35.00 22.70 -15.69
N ALA A 102 -34.65 21.60 -15.04
CA ALA A 102 -34.20 21.56 -13.64
C ALA A 102 -32.67 21.62 -13.48
N VAL A 103 -31.87 21.68 -14.56
CA VAL A 103 -30.40 21.68 -14.49
C VAL A 103 -29.86 23.12 -14.35
N PRO A 104 -29.33 23.51 -13.19
CA PRO A 104 -28.87 24.88 -12.99
C PRO A 104 -27.46 25.08 -13.54
N GLY A 105 -27.24 26.26 -14.14
CA GLY A 105 -25.92 26.69 -14.61
C GLY A 105 -25.45 26.01 -15.89
N LEU A 106 -26.37 25.51 -16.72
CA LEU A 106 -26.05 24.90 -18.01
C LEU A 106 -25.51 25.96 -19.00
N GLU A 107 -24.23 25.86 -19.36
CA GLU A 107 -23.57 26.81 -20.26
C GLU A 107 -22.58 26.11 -21.20
N LEU A 108 -22.55 26.53 -22.46
CA LEU A 108 -21.52 26.11 -23.42
C LEU A 108 -20.50 27.23 -23.62
N THR A 109 -19.22 26.90 -23.52
CA THR A 109 -18.11 27.79 -23.85
C THR A 109 -17.24 27.15 -24.93
N VAL A 110 -17.04 27.84 -26.05
CA VAL A 110 -16.14 27.39 -27.12
C VAL A 110 -14.80 28.09 -26.96
N ASN A 111 -13.76 27.31 -26.70
CA ASN A 111 -12.38 27.79 -26.53
C ASN A 111 -11.54 27.45 -27.77
N GLY A 112 -10.87 28.45 -28.33
CA GLY A 112 -9.87 28.29 -29.37
C GLY A 112 -8.47 28.05 -28.80
N ARG A 113 -7.44 28.31 -29.61
CA ARG A 113 -6.04 28.15 -29.18
C ARG A 113 -5.72 28.98 -27.94
N HIS A 114 -4.85 28.44 -27.08
CA HIS A 114 -4.40 29.08 -25.84
C HIS A 114 -5.52 29.50 -24.87
N GLY A 115 -6.68 28.83 -24.92
CA GLY A 115 -7.81 29.11 -24.03
C GLY A 115 -8.59 30.38 -24.39
N ARG A 116 -8.42 30.93 -25.61
CA ARG A 116 -9.19 32.09 -26.07
C ARG A 116 -10.67 31.71 -26.19
N ILE A 117 -11.54 32.43 -25.50
CA ILE A 117 -12.98 32.20 -25.57
C ILE A 117 -13.55 32.80 -26.86
N LEU A 118 -14.02 31.93 -27.75
CA LEU A 118 -14.62 32.28 -29.05
C LEU A 118 -16.12 32.56 -28.92
N ALA A 119 -16.83 31.76 -28.13
CA ALA A 119 -18.25 31.91 -27.88
C ALA A 119 -18.63 31.46 -26.46
N ARG A 120 -19.67 32.08 -25.90
CA ARG A 120 -20.38 31.60 -24.71
C ARG A 120 -21.87 31.55 -24.99
N PHE A 121 -22.53 30.49 -24.55
CA PHE A 121 -23.96 30.28 -24.71
C PHE A 121 -24.56 29.76 -23.41
N PRO A 122 -25.21 30.63 -22.60
CA PRO A 122 -26.00 30.18 -21.47
C PRO A 122 -27.28 29.52 -21.98
N VAL A 123 -27.49 28.25 -21.63
CA VAL A 123 -28.65 27.49 -22.06
C VAL A 123 -29.80 27.81 -21.11
N THR A 124 -30.74 28.64 -21.57
CA THR A 124 -31.86 29.15 -20.77
C THR A 124 -33.19 28.94 -21.50
N GLY A 125 -34.29 28.90 -20.74
CA GLY A 125 -35.63 28.66 -21.32
C GLY A 125 -35.78 27.26 -21.91
N VAL A 126 -35.23 26.25 -21.23
CA VAL A 126 -35.22 24.86 -21.69
C VAL A 126 -36.60 24.24 -21.48
N GLU A 127 -37.04 23.46 -22.47
CA GLU A 127 -38.27 22.66 -22.42
C GLU A 127 -38.10 21.48 -21.43
N ARG A 128 -39.21 20.93 -20.95
CA ARG A 128 -39.19 19.81 -19.99
C ARG A 128 -38.92 18.49 -20.72
N VAL A 129 -37.65 18.25 -21.05
CA VAL A 129 -37.16 17.08 -21.78
C VAL A 129 -35.96 16.46 -21.07
N ASP A 130 -35.70 15.18 -21.35
CA ASP A 130 -34.55 14.42 -20.84
C ASP A 130 -33.43 14.27 -21.87
N ALA A 131 -33.59 14.78 -23.09
CA ALA A 131 -32.55 14.87 -24.11
C ALA A 131 -32.59 16.21 -24.85
N MET A 132 -31.42 16.77 -25.17
CA MET A 132 -31.34 18.03 -25.92
C MET A 132 -30.05 18.20 -26.72
N ILE A 133 -30.13 18.99 -27.79
CA ILE A 133 -28.98 19.51 -28.53
C ILE A 133 -28.59 20.86 -27.94
N PHE A 134 -27.37 20.95 -27.43
CA PHE A 134 -26.84 22.17 -26.86
C PHE A 134 -26.34 23.14 -27.95
N GLY A 135 -25.57 22.63 -28.92
CA GLY A 135 -24.97 23.41 -29.98
C GLY A 135 -24.41 22.54 -31.10
N GLU A 136 -23.97 23.17 -32.18
CA GLU A 136 -23.36 22.45 -33.31
C GLU A 136 -22.16 23.22 -33.87
N LEU A 137 -21.10 22.50 -34.20
CA LEU A 137 -20.05 22.98 -35.11
C LEU A 137 -20.42 22.53 -36.52
N TYR A 138 -20.48 23.43 -37.48
CA TYR A 138 -20.88 23.08 -38.84
C TYR A 138 -20.03 23.82 -39.88
N ARG A 139 -19.84 23.19 -41.03
CA ARG A 139 -19.11 23.74 -42.16
C ARG A 139 -20.08 24.33 -43.17
N ARG A 140 -19.85 25.58 -43.57
CA ARG A 140 -20.60 26.24 -44.64
C ARG A 140 -19.64 27.07 -45.49
N ASP A 141 -19.69 26.88 -46.81
CA ASP A 141 -18.82 27.54 -47.79
C ASP A 141 -17.32 27.38 -47.45
N GLY A 142 -16.94 26.20 -46.95
CA GLY A 142 -15.55 25.88 -46.57
C GLY A 142 -15.10 26.42 -45.20
N GLN A 143 -15.92 27.20 -44.49
CA GLN A 143 -15.61 27.76 -43.18
C GLN A 143 -16.38 27.06 -42.07
N TRP A 144 -15.70 26.74 -40.96
CA TRP A 144 -16.34 26.21 -39.75
C TRP A 144 -16.99 27.33 -38.94
N LYS A 145 -18.16 27.04 -38.39
CA LYS A 145 -18.95 27.93 -37.55
C LYS A 145 -19.49 27.16 -36.35
N PHE A 146 -19.70 27.85 -35.24
CA PHE A 146 -20.44 27.33 -34.09
C PHE A 146 -21.82 27.97 -34.04
N ARG A 147 -22.89 27.19 -33.86
CA ARG A 147 -24.25 27.66 -33.63
C ARG A 147 -24.74 27.22 -32.25
N ALA A 148 -25.31 28.16 -31.50
CA ALA A 148 -26.05 27.87 -30.28
C ALA A 148 -27.44 27.32 -30.65
N VAL A 149 -27.80 26.13 -30.19
CA VAL A 149 -29.03 25.42 -30.61
C VAL A 149 -30.06 25.38 -29.50
N GLY A 150 -29.71 24.84 -28.33
CA GLY A 150 -30.60 24.74 -27.16
C GLY A 150 -31.98 24.14 -27.46
N GLN A 151 -32.05 23.02 -28.18
CA GLN A 151 -33.30 22.39 -28.61
C GLN A 151 -33.54 21.07 -27.89
N GLY A 152 -34.71 20.92 -27.27
CA GLY A 152 -35.12 19.67 -26.63
C GLY A 152 -35.59 18.59 -27.61
N PHE A 153 -35.57 17.33 -27.14
CA PHE A 153 -36.10 16.16 -27.83
C PHE A 153 -37.06 15.40 -26.90
N ASP A 154 -38.36 15.48 -27.20
CA ASP A 154 -39.42 14.81 -26.42
C ASP A 154 -39.35 13.27 -26.48
N SER A 155 -38.66 12.73 -27.49
CA SER A 155 -38.45 11.29 -27.70
C SER A 155 -37.17 10.75 -27.03
N GLY A 156 -36.56 11.55 -26.15
CA GLY A 156 -35.36 11.19 -25.41
C GLY A 156 -34.13 10.97 -26.27
N LEU A 157 -33.08 10.38 -25.67
CA LEU A 157 -31.81 10.15 -26.36
C LEU A 157 -32.01 9.25 -27.59
N ALA A 158 -32.84 8.21 -27.47
CA ALA A 158 -33.12 7.28 -28.56
C ALA A 158 -33.66 8.02 -29.79
N GLY A 159 -34.67 8.88 -29.62
CA GLY A 159 -35.20 9.68 -30.71
C GLY A 159 -34.18 10.68 -31.29
N LEU A 160 -33.33 11.26 -30.45
CA LEU A 160 -32.26 12.17 -30.88
C LEU A 160 -31.22 11.45 -31.75
N VAL A 161 -30.72 10.29 -31.32
CA VAL A 161 -29.68 9.57 -32.08
C VAL A 161 -30.25 8.90 -33.32
N THR A 162 -31.47 8.37 -33.27
CA THR A 162 -32.17 7.84 -34.46
C THR A 162 -32.49 8.94 -35.46
N HIS A 163 -32.78 10.17 -35.02
CA HIS A 163 -32.94 11.33 -35.91
C HIS A 163 -31.69 11.53 -36.79
N TYR A 164 -30.49 11.29 -36.26
CA TYR A 164 -29.23 11.34 -37.00
C TYR A 164 -28.82 10.00 -37.64
N GLY A 165 -29.66 8.96 -37.59
CA GLY A 165 -29.42 7.69 -38.26
C GLY A 165 -28.57 6.68 -37.50
N VAL A 166 -28.37 6.87 -36.19
CA VAL A 166 -27.82 5.82 -35.32
C VAL A 166 -28.89 4.74 -35.12
N THR A 167 -28.52 3.48 -35.32
CA THR A 167 -29.42 2.36 -35.07
C THR A 167 -29.42 2.09 -33.56
N VAL A 168 -30.57 2.28 -32.92
CA VAL A 168 -30.76 1.89 -31.53
C VAL A 168 -31.36 0.49 -31.57
N ASP A 169 -30.56 -0.52 -31.25
CA ASP A 169 -31.09 -1.86 -31.00
C ASP A 169 -31.87 -1.82 -29.68
N ASP A 170 -33.19 -1.70 -29.76
CA ASP A 170 -34.12 -1.80 -28.62
C ASP A 170 -34.10 -3.21 -27.95
N ASP A 171 -33.31 -4.14 -28.49
CA ASP A 171 -33.13 -5.51 -28.00
C ASP A 171 -31.70 -5.80 -27.48
N ALA A 172 -30.94 -4.78 -27.04
CA ALA A 172 -29.83 -5.05 -26.14
C ALA A 172 -30.42 -5.43 -24.77
N PRO A 173 -30.37 -6.71 -24.32
CA PRO A 173 -30.87 -7.04 -23.00
C PRO A 173 -30.14 -6.17 -21.98
N ALA A 174 -30.93 -5.41 -21.20
CA ALA A 174 -30.42 -4.56 -20.14
C ALA A 174 -29.37 -5.36 -19.36
N GLN A 175 -28.14 -4.82 -19.28
CA GLN A 175 -27.08 -5.54 -18.58
C GLN A 175 -27.59 -5.88 -17.17
N PRO A 176 -27.44 -7.13 -16.70
CA PRO A 176 -27.94 -7.49 -15.39
C PRO A 176 -27.37 -6.53 -14.34
N PRO A 177 -28.14 -6.16 -13.31
CA PRO A 177 -27.65 -5.25 -12.29
C PRO A 177 -26.36 -5.78 -11.66
N ALA A 178 -25.47 -4.89 -11.24
CA ALA A 178 -24.23 -5.28 -10.59
C ALA A 178 -24.49 -6.25 -9.41
N PRO A 179 -23.67 -7.29 -9.23
CA PRO A 179 -23.87 -8.26 -8.17
C PRO A 179 -23.72 -7.61 -6.79
N ARG A 180 -24.50 -8.10 -5.80
CA ARG A 180 -24.47 -7.58 -4.41
C ARG A 180 -23.09 -7.60 -3.77
N GLN A 181 -22.21 -8.50 -4.20
CA GLN A 181 -20.80 -8.49 -3.85
C GLN A 181 -20.00 -8.08 -5.08
N PRO A 182 -19.36 -6.90 -5.10
CA PRO A 182 -18.73 -6.35 -6.30
C PRO A 182 -17.38 -7.02 -6.63
N ARG A 183 -17.01 -8.11 -5.95
CA ARG A 183 -15.72 -8.78 -6.20
C ARG A 183 -15.76 -9.50 -7.56
N PRO A 184 -14.65 -9.57 -8.32
CA PRO A 184 -14.62 -10.29 -9.57
C PRO A 184 -14.86 -11.78 -9.37
N ASP A 185 -15.96 -12.32 -9.91
CA ASP A 185 -16.39 -13.71 -9.73
C ASP A 185 -17.38 -14.15 -10.83
N TRP A 186 -17.67 -15.45 -10.86
CA TRP A 186 -18.74 -16.01 -11.68
C TRP A 186 -20.08 -15.93 -10.94
N HIS A 187 -21.08 -15.32 -11.56
CA HIS A 187 -22.42 -15.17 -10.98
C HIS A 187 -23.49 -15.78 -11.88
N PRO A 188 -24.52 -16.42 -11.30
CA PRO A 188 -25.67 -16.91 -12.09
C PRO A 188 -26.42 -15.73 -12.70
N LEU A 189 -26.87 -15.89 -13.95
CA LEU A 189 -27.74 -14.91 -14.59
C LEU A 189 -29.11 -14.91 -13.88
N PRO A 190 -29.74 -13.73 -13.67
CA PRO A 190 -31.07 -13.66 -13.06
C PRO A 190 -32.13 -14.47 -13.82
N ASP A 191 -32.11 -14.38 -15.15
CA ASP A 191 -33.10 -15.03 -16.02
C ASP A 191 -32.71 -16.47 -16.42
N ASP A 192 -31.44 -16.82 -16.29
CA ASP A 192 -30.93 -18.19 -16.51
C ASP A 192 -29.94 -18.61 -15.40
N PRO A 193 -30.45 -19.11 -14.25
CA PRO A 193 -29.60 -19.52 -13.13
C PRO A 193 -28.67 -20.71 -13.42
N ALA A 194 -28.86 -21.41 -14.55
CA ALA A 194 -28.02 -22.51 -15.00
C ALA A 194 -26.79 -22.03 -15.79
N THR A 195 -26.72 -20.75 -16.13
CA THR A 195 -25.57 -20.12 -16.78
C THR A 195 -24.90 -19.12 -15.85
N LEU A 196 -23.58 -19.22 -15.75
CA LEU A 196 -22.75 -18.24 -15.04
C LEU A 196 -22.18 -17.23 -16.04
N ARG A 197 -22.17 -15.96 -15.66
CA ARG A 197 -21.49 -14.87 -16.38
C ARG A 197 -20.41 -14.27 -15.49
N TRP A 198 -19.29 -13.87 -16.08
CA TRP A 198 -18.17 -13.32 -15.34
C TRP A 198 -18.33 -11.81 -15.11
N TRP A 199 -18.29 -11.40 -13.84
CA TRP A 199 -18.21 -10.00 -13.41
C TRP A 199 -16.75 -9.62 -13.19
N THR A 200 -16.31 -8.52 -13.79
CA THR A 200 -14.90 -8.08 -13.73
C THR A 200 -14.55 -7.31 -12.46
N GLY A 201 -15.55 -6.96 -11.66
CA GLY A 201 -15.46 -5.99 -10.57
C GLY A 201 -16.20 -4.69 -10.86
N THR A 202 -16.28 -4.33 -12.15
CA THR A 202 -16.89 -3.08 -12.64
C THR A 202 -17.94 -3.31 -13.71
N GLU A 203 -17.84 -4.38 -14.48
CA GLU A 203 -18.73 -4.67 -15.61
C GLU A 203 -18.93 -6.17 -15.85
N TRP A 204 -19.99 -6.51 -16.59
CA TRP A 204 -20.26 -7.88 -17.02
C TRP A 204 -19.56 -8.21 -18.33
N SER A 205 -18.64 -9.18 -18.31
CA SER A 205 -17.99 -9.65 -19.54
C SER A 205 -18.97 -10.42 -20.45
N MET A 206 -18.64 -10.59 -21.73
CA MET A 206 -19.43 -11.43 -22.66
C MET A 206 -19.29 -12.93 -22.42
N GLN A 207 -18.41 -13.36 -21.49
CA GLN A 207 -18.13 -14.77 -21.31
C GLN A 207 -19.13 -15.44 -20.37
N THR A 208 -19.58 -16.62 -20.79
CA THR A 208 -20.54 -17.45 -20.06
C THR A 208 -20.06 -18.89 -19.95
N VAL A 209 -20.39 -19.54 -18.84
CA VAL A 209 -20.13 -20.98 -18.64
C VAL A 209 -21.33 -21.67 -18.00
N PRO A 210 -21.57 -22.97 -18.28
CA PRO A 210 -22.60 -23.72 -17.57
C PRO A 210 -22.31 -23.81 -16.07
N ARG A 211 -23.36 -23.64 -15.26
CA ARG A 211 -23.37 -23.92 -13.82
C ARG A 211 -23.65 -25.41 -13.61
N CYS A 212 -22.60 -26.18 -13.38
CA CYS A 212 -22.74 -27.60 -13.10
C CYS A 212 -22.83 -27.86 -11.60
N GLN A 213 -23.66 -28.83 -11.19
CA GLN A 213 -23.74 -29.26 -9.80
C GLN A 213 -22.69 -30.33 -9.52
N GLU A 214 -21.89 -30.13 -8.47
CA GLU A 214 -20.93 -31.12 -8.00
C GLU A 214 -21.67 -32.27 -7.31
N THR A 215 -21.48 -33.50 -7.79
CA THR A 215 -22.03 -34.73 -7.19
C THR A 215 -20.93 -35.80 -7.05
N PRO A 216 -21.16 -36.94 -6.39
CA PRO A 216 -20.18 -38.03 -6.36
C PRO A 216 -19.78 -38.55 -7.75
N THR A 217 -20.65 -38.41 -8.75
CA THR A 217 -20.46 -38.94 -10.12
C THR A 217 -20.30 -37.85 -11.19
N THR A 218 -20.61 -36.59 -10.88
CA THR A 218 -20.62 -35.47 -11.84
C THR A 218 -19.74 -34.32 -11.36
N CYS A 219 -18.95 -33.76 -12.26
CA CYS A 219 -18.08 -32.63 -12.00
C CYS A 219 -18.83 -31.29 -12.03
N GLY A 220 -18.72 -30.49 -10.97
CA GLY A 220 -19.29 -29.16 -10.84
C GLY A 220 -18.59 -28.08 -11.68
N ARG A 221 -17.43 -28.38 -12.29
CA ARG A 221 -16.73 -27.46 -13.21
C ARG A 221 -17.14 -27.66 -14.67
N CYS A 222 -17.21 -28.91 -15.14
CA CYS A 222 -17.48 -29.19 -16.56
C CYS A 222 -18.74 -30.02 -16.84
N GLY A 223 -19.42 -30.54 -15.82
CA GLY A 223 -20.57 -31.44 -15.97
C GLY A 223 -20.22 -32.87 -16.38
N GLY A 224 -18.95 -33.18 -16.61
CA GLY A 224 -18.48 -34.51 -17.00
C GLY A 224 -18.54 -35.54 -15.88
N ALA A 225 -18.52 -36.82 -16.25
CA ALA A 225 -18.48 -37.93 -15.31
C ALA A 225 -17.14 -37.96 -14.55
N LYS A 226 -17.19 -38.32 -13.27
CA LYS A 226 -16.03 -38.58 -12.43
C LYS A 226 -15.66 -40.06 -12.50
N SER A 227 -14.37 -40.34 -12.54
CA SER A 227 -13.84 -41.69 -12.43
C SER A 227 -13.60 -42.05 -10.96
N GLY A 228 -13.72 -43.35 -10.64
CA GLY A 228 -13.51 -43.86 -9.28
C GLY A 228 -12.16 -43.44 -8.71
N ALA A 229 -12.14 -43.19 -7.39
CA ALA A 229 -10.94 -42.77 -6.71
C ALA A 229 -9.92 -43.92 -6.57
N PRO A 230 -8.61 -43.66 -6.64
CA PRO A 230 -7.62 -44.57 -6.06
C PRO A 230 -7.92 -44.76 -4.56
N ALA A 231 -7.63 -45.95 -4.02
CA ALA A 231 -8.06 -46.40 -2.69
C ALA A 231 -8.00 -45.29 -1.60
N GLY A 232 -9.17 -44.79 -1.22
CA GLY A 232 -9.35 -43.78 -0.16
C GLY A 232 -9.53 -42.32 -0.62
N GLY A 233 -9.41 -42.01 -1.91
CA GLY A 233 -9.61 -40.67 -2.46
C GLY A 233 -11.08 -40.28 -2.68
N ARG A 234 -11.35 -39.00 -2.95
CA ARG A 234 -12.66 -38.54 -3.48
C ARG A 234 -12.68 -38.71 -5.00
N PRO A 235 -13.81 -39.16 -5.60
CA PRO A 235 -13.94 -39.20 -7.06
C PRO A 235 -13.65 -37.84 -7.68
N SER A 236 -12.85 -37.81 -8.74
CA SER A 236 -12.42 -36.59 -9.42
C SER A 236 -12.60 -36.68 -10.93
N CYS A 237 -12.54 -35.53 -11.61
CA CYS A 237 -12.71 -35.45 -13.05
C CYS A 237 -11.32 -35.35 -13.70
N ALA A 238 -10.84 -36.45 -14.30
CA ALA A 238 -9.52 -36.53 -14.90
C ALA A 238 -9.24 -35.40 -15.92
N ARG A 239 -10.23 -35.05 -16.73
CA ARG A 239 -10.12 -33.92 -17.69
C ARG A 239 -9.86 -32.60 -16.96
N CYS A 240 -10.69 -32.27 -15.97
CA CYS A 240 -10.53 -31.02 -15.22
C CYS A 240 -9.25 -31.00 -14.41
N ASP A 241 -8.85 -32.12 -13.81
CA ASP A 241 -7.62 -32.18 -13.01
C ASP A 241 -6.38 -31.95 -13.87
N THR A 242 -6.30 -32.53 -15.07
CA THR A 242 -5.20 -32.27 -16.02
C THR A 242 -5.15 -30.80 -16.43
N GLU A 243 -6.29 -30.20 -16.75
CA GLU A 243 -6.38 -28.78 -17.12
C GLU A 243 -5.96 -27.86 -15.95
N ILE A 244 -6.46 -28.13 -14.75
CA ILE A 244 -6.13 -27.39 -13.53
C ILE A 244 -4.64 -27.50 -13.23
N ALA A 245 -4.05 -28.69 -13.35
CA ALA A 245 -2.62 -28.90 -13.12
C ALA A 245 -1.77 -28.07 -14.09
N GLY A 246 -2.16 -28.00 -15.37
CA GLY A 246 -1.50 -27.16 -16.37
C GLY A 246 -1.58 -25.67 -16.01
N LEU A 247 -2.78 -25.19 -15.68
CA LEU A 247 -3.01 -23.80 -15.26
C LEU A 247 -2.20 -23.46 -14.01
N LEU A 248 -2.25 -24.29 -12.97
CA LEU A 248 -1.55 -24.07 -11.71
C LEU A 248 -0.02 -24.06 -11.89
N SER A 249 0.54 -24.81 -12.83
CA SER A 249 1.98 -24.78 -13.13
C SER A 249 2.43 -23.40 -13.61
N SER A 250 1.70 -22.83 -14.58
CA SER A 250 1.97 -21.48 -15.10
C SER A 250 1.69 -20.40 -14.05
N TRP A 251 0.57 -20.53 -13.33
CA TRP A 251 0.14 -19.63 -12.27
C TRP A 251 1.15 -19.57 -11.12
N ARG A 252 1.71 -20.71 -10.70
CA ARG A 252 2.74 -20.76 -9.64
C ARG A 252 3.98 -19.95 -10.01
N THR A 253 4.38 -19.98 -11.27
CA THR A 253 5.53 -19.22 -11.76
C THR A 253 5.24 -17.71 -11.70
N LYS A 254 4.03 -17.30 -12.08
CA LYS A 254 3.57 -15.91 -11.95
C LYS A 254 3.49 -15.47 -10.49
N ALA A 255 2.94 -16.32 -9.63
CA ALA A 255 2.80 -16.05 -8.20
C ALA A 255 4.15 -15.88 -7.49
N ALA A 256 5.16 -16.69 -7.83
CA ALA A 256 6.51 -16.54 -7.31
C ALA A 256 7.11 -15.17 -7.66
N LYS A 257 6.95 -14.72 -8.93
CA LYS A 257 7.43 -13.41 -9.37
C LYS A 257 6.74 -12.25 -8.65
N VAL A 258 5.43 -12.34 -8.44
CA VAL A 258 4.68 -11.30 -7.70
C VAL A 258 5.14 -11.24 -6.24
N LEU A 259 5.32 -12.39 -5.58
CA LEU A 259 5.85 -12.44 -4.21
C LEU A 259 7.25 -11.82 -4.11
N GLU A 260 8.12 -12.07 -5.09
CA GLU A 260 9.48 -11.52 -5.12
C GLU A 260 9.49 -10.01 -5.38
N ALA A 261 8.64 -9.52 -6.28
CA ALA A 261 8.64 -8.11 -6.70
C ALA A 261 7.87 -7.20 -5.74
N SER A 262 6.65 -7.60 -5.36
CA SER A 262 5.66 -6.74 -4.71
C SER A 262 5.14 -7.32 -3.39
N GLY A 263 5.48 -8.58 -3.08
CA GLY A 263 4.97 -9.29 -1.90
C GLY A 263 3.50 -9.71 -2.03
N PRO A 264 2.89 -10.21 -0.95
CA PRO A 264 1.52 -10.75 -0.97
C PRO A 264 0.44 -9.64 -0.86
N GLN A 265 0.60 -8.54 -1.60
CA GLN A 265 -0.30 -7.38 -1.54
C GLN A 265 -0.38 -6.63 -2.86
N GLY A 266 -1.41 -5.79 -2.98
CA GLY A 266 -1.58 -4.90 -4.13
C GLY A 266 -2.24 -5.58 -5.35
N PRO A 267 -2.39 -4.83 -6.45
CA PRO A 267 -3.21 -5.24 -7.59
C PRO A 267 -2.68 -6.48 -8.29
N GLU A 268 -1.36 -6.67 -8.37
CA GLU A 268 -0.76 -7.85 -8.99
C GLU A 268 -1.07 -9.13 -8.18
N TRP A 269 -1.05 -9.02 -6.85
CA TRP A 269 -1.43 -10.10 -5.95
C TRP A 269 -2.92 -10.43 -6.06
N ASP A 270 -3.78 -9.42 -6.07
CA ASP A 270 -5.23 -9.60 -6.21
C ASP A 270 -5.60 -10.22 -7.56
N ALA A 271 -4.88 -9.84 -8.62
CA ALA A 271 -5.04 -10.38 -9.97
C ALA A 271 -4.73 -11.89 -10.03
N LEU A 272 -3.78 -12.40 -9.25
CA LEU A 272 -3.50 -13.85 -9.19
C LEU A 272 -4.72 -14.64 -8.70
N TRP A 273 -5.38 -14.14 -7.65
CA TRP A 273 -6.56 -14.81 -7.10
C TRP A 273 -7.78 -14.62 -7.99
N GLN A 274 -7.88 -13.48 -8.69
CA GLN A 274 -8.89 -13.27 -9.74
C GLN A 274 -8.72 -14.26 -10.89
N GLU A 275 -7.50 -14.53 -11.34
CA GLU A 275 -7.19 -15.51 -12.37
C GLU A 275 -7.66 -16.92 -11.97
N LEU A 276 -7.42 -17.34 -10.72
CA LEU A 276 -7.92 -18.63 -10.23
C LEU A 276 -9.46 -18.69 -10.20
N ARG A 277 -10.13 -17.63 -9.72
CA ARG A 277 -11.60 -17.55 -9.72
C ARG A 277 -12.16 -17.61 -11.14
N TYR A 278 -11.54 -16.88 -12.06
CA TYR A 278 -11.88 -16.87 -13.47
C TYR A 278 -11.80 -18.29 -14.07
N HIS A 279 -10.75 -19.05 -13.77
CA HIS A 279 -10.64 -20.44 -14.19
C HIS A 279 -11.47 -21.44 -13.35
N ARG A 280 -12.24 -20.96 -12.37
CA ARG A 280 -13.04 -21.77 -11.44
C ARG A 280 -12.20 -22.78 -10.67
N ILE A 281 -11.01 -22.35 -10.24
CA ILE A 281 -10.11 -23.09 -9.36
C ILE A 281 -10.32 -22.55 -7.94
N ASP A 282 -10.60 -23.44 -7.00
CA ASP A 282 -10.83 -23.06 -5.62
C ASP A 282 -9.56 -22.51 -4.93
N SER A 283 -9.76 -21.65 -3.93
CA SER A 283 -8.63 -21.05 -3.21
C SER A 283 -7.77 -22.09 -2.46
N PRO A 284 -8.30 -23.19 -1.87
CA PRO A 284 -7.46 -24.21 -1.26
C PRO A 284 -6.44 -24.84 -2.24
N ARG A 285 -6.83 -25.22 -3.45
CA ARG A 285 -5.92 -25.74 -4.49
C ARG A 285 -4.87 -24.70 -4.89
N GLY A 286 -5.28 -23.43 -5.02
CA GLY A 286 -4.37 -22.32 -5.28
C GLY A 286 -3.32 -22.14 -4.17
N ARG A 287 -3.74 -22.18 -2.90
CA ARG A 287 -2.84 -22.07 -1.73
C ARG A 287 -1.90 -23.27 -1.61
N GLU A 288 -2.37 -24.47 -1.94
CA GLU A 288 -1.52 -25.65 -2.00
C GLU A 288 -0.42 -25.50 -3.07
N ALA A 289 -0.78 -25.05 -4.27
CA ALA A 289 0.17 -24.79 -5.35
C ALA A 289 1.15 -23.65 -5.03
N LEU A 290 0.71 -22.65 -4.26
CA LEU A 290 1.52 -21.52 -3.81
C LEU A 290 2.55 -21.88 -2.74
N ARG A 291 2.31 -22.94 -1.94
CA ARG A 291 3.08 -23.27 -0.73
C ARG A 291 4.61 -23.18 -0.90
N PRO A 292 5.24 -23.75 -1.95
CA PRO A 292 6.69 -23.66 -2.10
C PRO A 292 7.21 -22.23 -2.26
N ALA A 293 6.55 -21.42 -3.10
CA ALA A 293 6.92 -20.03 -3.34
C ALA A 293 6.65 -19.15 -2.11
N ALA A 294 5.55 -19.42 -1.39
CA ALA A 294 5.25 -18.77 -0.13
C ALA A 294 6.33 -18.99 0.93
N LEU A 295 6.79 -20.25 1.11
CA LEU A 295 7.84 -20.56 2.07
C LEU A 295 9.16 -19.88 1.72
N GLN A 296 9.53 -19.88 0.44
CA GLN A 296 10.75 -19.20 -0.03
C GLN A 296 10.69 -17.68 0.23
N HIS A 297 9.57 -17.04 -0.09
CA HIS A 297 9.37 -15.61 0.18
C HIS A 297 9.45 -15.30 1.68
N LEU A 298 8.77 -16.08 2.52
CA LEU A 298 8.79 -15.89 3.98
C LEU A 298 10.19 -16.10 4.56
N GLN A 299 10.96 -17.06 4.04
CA GLN A 299 12.37 -17.24 4.40
C GLN A 299 13.24 -16.03 4.02
N GLN A 300 12.99 -15.42 2.86
CA GLN A 300 13.68 -14.20 2.45
C GLN A 300 13.34 -13.02 3.36
N VAL A 301 12.06 -12.85 3.73
CA VAL A 301 11.63 -11.82 4.71
C VAL A 301 12.37 -11.99 6.03
N VAL A 302 12.44 -13.23 6.55
CA VAL A 302 13.20 -13.53 7.77
C VAL A 302 14.69 -13.20 7.57
N ALA A 303 15.29 -13.61 6.46
CA ALA A 303 16.71 -13.35 6.20
C ALA A 303 17.03 -11.85 6.14
N PHE A 304 16.14 -11.03 5.58
CA PHE A 304 16.30 -9.58 5.56
C PHE A 304 16.18 -8.95 6.94
N ALA A 305 15.26 -9.43 7.79
CA ALA A 305 15.16 -8.94 9.17
C ALA A 305 16.41 -9.26 10.02
N PHE A 306 17.18 -10.29 9.65
CA PHE A 306 18.44 -10.62 10.31
C PHE A 306 19.66 -9.95 9.66
N ALA A 307 19.50 -9.13 8.62
CA ALA A 307 20.64 -8.64 7.84
C ALA A 307 21.52 -7.63 8.59
N ASP A 308 20.97 -6.91 9.57
CA ASP A 308 21.67 -5.89 10.35
C ASP A 308 21.81 -6.24 11.84
N ASP A 309 21.55 -7.50 12.20
CA ASP A 309 21.53 -8.02 13.58
C ASP A 309 20.57 -7.27 14.53
N LEU A 310 19.62 -6.49 14.00
CA LEU A 310 18.66 -5.67 14.76
C LEU A 310 17.24 -5.86 14.25
N ILE A 311 16.55 -6.87 14.78
CA ILE A 311 15.14 -7.07 14.45
C ILE A 311 14.28 -6.01 15.16
N GLU A 312 13.47 -5.31 14.40
CA GLU A 312 12.47 -4.36 14.89
C GLU A 312 11.06 -4.98 14.95
N ARG A 313 10.19 -4.35 15.75
CA ARG A 313 8.79 -4.79 15.92
C ARG A 313 8.02 -4.78 14.60
N HIS A 314 8.25 -3.78 13.77
CA HIS A 314 7.54 -3.61 12.50
C HIS A 314 7.87 -4.74 11.50
N GLU A 315 9.05 -5.36 11.62
CA GLU A 315 9.47 -6.48 10.77
C GLU A 315 8.74 -7.78 11.15
N ILE A 316 8.54 -8.02 12.45
CA ILE A 316 7.71 -9.13 12.94
C ILE A 316 6.26 -8.95 12.48
N GLU A 317 5.72 -7.74 12.64
CA GLU A 317 4.37 -7.41 12.19
C GLU A 317 4.22 -7.58 10.67
N GLY A 318 5.23 -7.17 9.90
CA GLY A 318 5.30 -7.37 8.45
C GLY A 318 5.31 -8.85 8.05
N PHE A 319 6.09 -9.68 8.75
CA PHE A 319 6.08 -11.13 8.54
C PHE A 319 4.70 -11.73 8.83
N ASP A 320 4.07 -11.35 9.93
CA ASP A 320 2.75 -11.86 10.31
C ASP A 320 1.63 -11.40 9.37
N ASP A 321 1.71 -10.18 8.84
CA ASP A 321 0.81 -9.70 7.79
C ASP A 321 1.00 -10.50 6.49
N ALA A 322 2.25 -10.74 6.08
CA ALA A 322 2.57 -11.56 4.92
C ALA A 322 2.01 -12.99 5.06
N VAL A 323 2.21 -13.65 6.21
CA VAL A 323 1.65 -14.98 6.50
C VAL A 323 0.13 -14.98 6.39
N ARG A 324 -0.54 -13.96 6.94
CA ARG A 324 -2.00 -13.83 6.92
C ARG A 324 -2.53 -13.69 5.50
N ARG A 325 -1.90 -12.85 4.67
CA ARG A 325 -2.31 -12.62 3.28
C ARG A 325 -2.06 -13.83 2.39
N ILE A 326 -0.91 -14.48 2.55
CA ILE A 326 -0.55 -15.73 1.87
C ILE A 326 -1.51 -16.86 2.29
N GLY A 327 -1.89 -16.93 3.56
CA GLY A 327 -2.84 -17.87 4.15
C GLY A 327 -2.50 -19.35 3.93
N VAL A 328 -1.21 -19.67 3.82
CA VAL A 328 -0.69 -21.04 3.78
C VAL A 328 -0.37 -21.49 5.20
N THR A 329 -0.65 -22.75 5.53
CA THR A 329 -0.28 -23.36 6.82
C THR A 329 0.87 -24.33 6.58
N ASP A 330 1.96 -24.14 7.33
CA ASP A 330 3.13 -25.02 7.28
C ASP A 330 3.92 -24.91 8.61
N PRO A 331 4.43 -26.02 9.19
CA PRO A 331 5.24 -25.98 10.41
C PRO A 331 6.48 -25.08 10.33
N ALA A 332 7.06 -24.91 9.14
CA ALA A 332 8.21 -24.03 8.94
C ALA A 332 7.89 -22.56 9.24
N ILE A 333 6.64 -22.12 9.04
CA ILE A 333 6.20 -20.75 9.35
C ILE A 333 6.26 -20.50 10.86
N THR A 334 5.84 -21.48 11.66
CA THR A 334 5.94 -21.41 13.12
C THR A 334 7.39 -21.32 13.58
N ASP A 335 8.29 -22.06 12.94
CA ASP A 335 9.72 -22.00 13.24
C ASP A 335 10.34 -20.64 12.89
N MET A 336 10.03 -20.12 11.71
CA MET A 336 10.42 -18.77 11.27
C MET A 336 9.94 -17.69 12.24
N ARG A 337 8.69 -17.75 12.68
CA ARG A 337 8.13 -16.82 13.67
C ARG A 337 8.87 -16.89 15.00
N ARG A 338 9.14 -18.10 15.52
CA ARG A 338 9.93 -18.27 16.75
C ARG A 338 11.31 -17.68 16.62
N ARG A 339 11.97 -17.88 15.47
CA ARG A 339 13.31 -17.34 15.21
C ARG A 339 13.31 -15.81 15.21
N LEU A 340 12.36 -15.17 14.50
CA LEU A 340 12.20 -13.71 14.51
C LEU A 340 11.95 -13.17 15.93
N GLN A 341 11.01 -13.76 16.65
CA GLN A 341 10.69 -13.34 18.03
C GLN A 341 11.91 -13.46 18.93
N ARG A 342 12.64 -14.58 18.84
CA ARG A 342 13.87 -14.80 19.60
C ARG A 342 14.93 -13.73 19.27
N GLY A 343 15.12 -13.41 17.99
CA GLY A 343 16.07 -12.37 17.59
C GLY A 343 15.71 -10.99 18.15
N TYR A 344 14.42 -10.61 18.09
CA TYR A 344 13.91 -9.38 18.71
C TYR A 344 14.14 -9.35 20.23
N ASP A 345 13.81 -10.43 20.93
CA ASP A 345 13.96 -10.54 22.39
C ASP A 345 15.45 -10.41 22.79
N LEU A 346 16.35 -11.10 22.07
CA LEU A 346 17.80 -10.99 22.28
C LEU A 346 18.32 -9.58 22.00
N GLY A 347 17.77 -8.90 20.98
CA GLY A 347 18.04 -7.50 20.66
C GLY A 347 17.66 -6.56 21.80
N LEU A 348 16.45 -6.70 22.36
CA LEU A 348 15.99 -5.92 23.52
C LEU A 348 16.88 -6.12 24.76
N ILE A 349 17.20 -7.38 25.07
CA ILE A 349 18.08 -7.71 26.19
C ILE A 349 19.45 -7.04 25.98
N SER A 350 20.04 -7.19 24.80
CA SER A 350 21.33 -6.57 24.44
C SER A 350 21.27 -5.04 24.45
N ALA A 351 20.10 -4.46 24.19
CA ALA A 351 19.87 -3.02 24.24
C ALA A 351 19.82 -2.46 25.67
N GLY A 352 19.64 -3.32 26.67
CA GLY A 352 19.64 -3.00 28.09
C GLY A 352 18.36 -3.39 28.84
N ASP A 353 17.39 -4.02 28.18
CA ASP A 353 16.19 -4.58 28.83
C ASP A 353 16.50 -5.95 29.46
N VAL A 354 17.38 -5.92 30.46
CA VAL A 354 17.97 -7.13 31.04
C VAL A 354 17.00 -7.78 32.03
N PRO A 355 16.78 -9.11 31.97
CA PRO A 355 15.95 -9.83 32.93
C PRO A 355 16.45 -9.67 34.36
N ARG A 356 15.53 -9.68 35.34
CA ARG A 356 15.85 -9.62 36.78
C ARG A 356 15.34 -10.89 37.46
N ILE A 357 16.22 -11.60 38.15
CA ILE A 357 15.89 -12.81 38.90
C ILE A 357 15.63 -12.42 40.36
N ALA A 358 14.38 -12.57 40.81
CA ALA A 358 13.98 -12.35 42.20
C ALA A 358 14.07 -13.64 43.03
N GLY A 359 14.19 -13.51 44.36
CA GLY A 359 14.08 -14.66 45.27
C GLY A 359 15.27 -15.62 45.27
N THR A 360 16.47 -15.16 44.90
CA THR A 360 17.68 -15.98 44.95
C THR A 360 18.15 -16.24 46.38
N THR A 361 18.70 -17.43 46.63
CA THR A 361 19.38 -17.80 47.88
C THR A 361 20.86 -17.40 47.89
N LEU A 362 21.36 -16.85 46.78
CA LEU A 362 22.74 -16.35 46.70
C LEU A 362 22.91 -15.10 47.57
N PRO A 363 24.02 -14.99 48.34
CA PRO A 363 24.32 -13.77 49.09
C PRO A 363 24.69 -12.65 48.10
N LEU A 364 23.84 -11.63 48.02
CA LEU A 364 24.03 -10.44 47.20
C LEU A 364 24.28 -9.20 48.07
N ASP A 365 25.11 -8.29 47.56
CA ASP A 365 25.35 -6.99 48.22
C ASP A 365 24.10 -6.09 48.15
N ALA A 366 23.98 -5.09 49.03
CA ALA A 366 22.85 -4.16 49.00
C ALA A 366 22.78 -3.40 47.66
N GLY A 367 21.64 -3.49 46.96
CA GLY A 367 21.44 -2.89 45.63
C GLY A 367 22.02 -3.71 44.47
N GLU A 368 22.58 -4.89 44.75
CA GLU A 368 23.00 -5.84 43.73
C GLU A 368 21.79 -6.61 43.18
N ILE A 369 21.65 -6.64 41.85
CA ILE A 369 20.54 -7.27 41.13
C ILE A 369 21.10 -8.45 40.35
N LEU A 370 20.51 -9.64 40.54
CA LEU A 370 20.84 -10.84 39.77
C LEU A 370 20.11 -10.82 38.42
N HIS A 371 20.86 -11.02 37.35
CA HIS A 371 20.35 -11.02 35.97
C HIS A 371 20.44 -12.40 35.29
N LEU A 372 21.43 -13.21 35.66
CA LEU A 372 21.60 -14.56 35.14
C LEU A 372 22.24 -15.46 36.20
N ASP A 373 21.76 -16.69 36.27
CA ASP A 373 22.35 -17.77 37.04
C ASP A 373 22.14 -19.08 36.27
N THR A 374 23.21 -19.58 35.65
CA THR A 374 23.15 -20.74 34.76
C THR A 374 24.33 -21.69 34.99
N PRO A 375 24.14 -23.01 34.83
CA PRO A 375 25.25 -23.94 34.66
C PRO A 375 26.16 -23.50 33.51
N ALA A 376 27.47 -23.63 33.69
CA ALA A 376 28.45 -23.30 32.68
C ALA A 376 29.73 -24.13 32.85
N THR A 377 30.35 -24.53 31.74
CA THR A 377 31.69 -25.13 31.74
C THR A 377 32.70 -24.10 31.22
N ARG A 378 33.60 -23.63 32.08
CA ARG A 378 34.71 -22.76 31.68
C ARG A 378 35.80 -23.60 30.99
N ILE A 379 36.19 -23.21 29.79
CA ILE A 379 37.23 -23.87 29.00
C ILE A 379 38.45 -22.96 28.97
N ARG A 380 39.55 -23.42 29.58
CA ARG A 380 40.84 -22.75 29.52
C ARG A 380 41.76 -23.49 28.54
N PHE A 381 42.38 -22.75 27.63
CA PHE A 381 43.32 -23.30 26.65
C PHE A 381 44.74 -23.24 27.23
N TYR A 382 45.37 -24.40 27.36
CA TYR A 382 46.77 -24.54 27.77
C TYR A 382 47.59 -25.15 26.61
N ALA A 383 48.92 -25.12 26.71
CA ALA A 383 49.81 -25.71 25.71
C ALA A 383 49.56 -27.21 25.47
N ASN A 384 49.02 -27.92 26.46
CA ASN A 384 48.67 -29.35 26.40
C ASN A 384 47.18 -29.60 26.09
N GLY A 385 46.45 -28.58 25.62
CA GLY A 385 45.06 -28.68 25.21
C GLY A 385 44.07 -27.96 26.14
N PRO A 386 42.77 -27.97 25.77
CA PRO A 386 41.72 -27.33 26.54
C PRO A 386 41.40 -28.13 27.81
N ARG A 387 41.29 -27.45 28.96
CA ARG A 387 40.81 -28.04 30.21
C ARG A 387 39.43 -27.47 30.56
N PRO A 388 38.38 -28.32 30.55
CA PRO A 388 37.06 -27.92 31.00
C PRO A 388 37.00 -27.88 32.53
N GLN A 389 36.23 -26.94 33.05
CA GLN A 389 35.95 -26.77 34.47
C GLN A 389 34.45 -26.50 34.62
N ASP A 390 33.72 -27.45 35.19
CA ASP A 390 32.27 -27.33 35.38
C ASP A 390 31.94 -26.45 36.58
N GLY A 391 30.92 -25.62 36.44
CA GLY A 391 30.52 -24.67 37.45
C GLY A 391 29.25 -23.91 37.08
N ARG A 392 29.12 -22.71 37.63
CA ARG A 392 27.99 -21.80 37.40
C ARG A 392 28.48 -20.42 37.00
N LEU A 393 27.79 -19.81 36.05
CA LEU A 393 27.99 -18.43 35.64
C LEU A 393 26.87 -17.58 36.25
N ILE A 394 27.27 -16.66 37.13
CA ILE A 394 26.38 -15.77 37.87
C ILE A 394 26.67 -14.35 37.44
N VAL A 395 25.63 -13.62 37.02
CA VAL A 395 25.75 -12.27 36.44
C VAL A 395 24.89 -11.31 37.22
N THR A 396 25.49 -10.25 37.75
CA THR A 396 24.80 -9.19 38.45
C THR A 396 25.06 -7.83 37.82
N ASN A 397 24.29 -6.82 38.19
CA ASN A 397 24.51 -5.43 37.74
C ASN A 397 25.92 -4.88 38.09
N THR A 398 26.64 -5.51 39.04
CA THR A 398 27.96 -5.03 39.49
C THR A 398 29.14 -5.87 38.98
N LYS A 399 28.96 -7.19 38.81
CA LYS A 399 30.04 -8.13 38.52
C LYS A 399 29.53 -9.40 37.83
N LEU A 400 30.44 -10.08 37.16
CA LEU A 400 30.29 -11.44 36.68
C LEU A 400 31.11 -12.38 37.58
N ARG A 401 30.54 -13.52 37.98
CA ARG A 401 31.20 -14.54 38.80
C ARG A 401 31.07 -15.90 38.14
N PHE A 402 32.17 -16.62 38.10
CA PHE A 402 32.18 -18.05 37.79
C PHE A 402 32.56 -18.80 39.07
N VAL A 403 31.76 -19.80 39.46
CA VAL A 403 31.97 -20.59 40.68
C VAL A 403 32.02 -22.07 40.31
N SER A 404 33.06 -22.76 40.78
CA SER A 404 33.28 -24.21 40.61
C SER A 404 33.94 -24.76 41.87
N ASP A 405 33.81 -26.07 42.11
CA ASP A 405 34.42 -26.78 43.24
C ASP A 405 35.95 -26.71 43.25
N THR A 406 36.55 -26.51 42.08
CA THR A 406 38.01 -26.44 41.90
C THR A 406 38.55 -25.01 41.86
N GLY A 407 37.70 -24.00 42.10
CA GLY A 407 38.05 -22.59 42.13
C GLY A 407 37.13 -21.72 41.27
N GLY A 408 37.07 -20.43 41.57
CA GLY A 408 36.20 -19.47 40.87
C GLY A 408 36.93 -18.22 40.39
N SER A 409 36.22 -17.37 39.66
CA SER A 409 36.73 -16.08 39.20
C SER A 409 35.66 -15.01 39.29
N GLN A 410 36.07 -13.77 39.54
CA GLN A 410 35.19 -12.61 39.55
C GLN A 410 35.73 -11.53 38.60
N ILE A 411 34.86 -11.04 37.73
CA ILE A 411 35.17 -10.06 36.70
C ILE A 411 34.27 -8.83 36.92
N LYS A 412 34.88 -7.66 37.10
CA LYS A 412 34.14 -6.39 37.15
C LYS A 412 33.78 -5.96 35.72
N TRP A 413 32.61 -5.37 35.51
CA TRP A 413 32.16 -4.94 34.18
C TRP A 413 33.14 -4.02 33.46
N LYS A 414 33.85 -3.16 34.19
CA LYS A 414 34.90 -2.27 33.63
C LYS A 414 36.08 -3.02 32.97
N ASN A 415 36.27 -4.30 33.29
CA ASN A 415 37.34 -5.13 32.74
C ASN A 415 36.87 -5.96 31.54
N VAL A 416 35.57 -5.95 31.21
CA VAL A 416 35.02 -6.68 30.06
C VAL A 416 35.18 -5.82 28.81
N MET A 417 35.94 -6.34 27.85
CA MET A 417 36.20 -5.67 26.58
C MET A 417 35.16 -6.07 25.54
N GLU A 418 34.90 -7.37 25.45
CA GLU A 418 34.09 -7.94 24.38
C GLU A 418 33.38 -9.22 24.85
N ILE A 419 32.19 -9.43 24.31
CA ILE A 419 31.32 -10.57 24.58
C ILE A 419 30.84 -11.06 23.22
N ARG A 420 31.08 -12.34 22.89
CA ARG A 420 30.62 -12.94 21.62
C ARG A 420 30.08 -14.35 21.83
N PRO A 421 28.91 -14.71 21.28
CA PRO A 421 28.49 -16.09 21.20
C PRO A 421 29.25 -16.79 20.06
N GLU A 422 29.78 -17.99 20.30
CA GLU A 422 30.50 -18.78 19.32
C GLU A 422 30.36 -20.27 19.61
N ASN A 423 29.84 -21.06 18.65
CA ASN A 423 29.82 -22.54 18.71
C ASN A 423 29.25 -23.13 20.04
N GLY A 424 28.12 -22.58 20.53
CA GLY A 424 27.50 -23.01 21.79
C GLY A 424 28.25 -22.57 23.05
N ARG A 425 29.13 -21.57 22.93
CA ARG A 425 29.90 -20.98 24.02
C ARG A 425 29.78 -19.47 24.00
N VAL A 426 30.02 -18.85 25.14
CA VAL A 426 30.20 -17.42 25.25
C VAL A 426 31.67 -17.12 25.46
N VAL A 427 32.24 -16.36 24.54
CA VAL A 427 33.62 -15.88 24.59
C VAL A 427 33.62 -14.53 25.29
N LEU A 428 34.32 -14.46 26.42
CA LEU A 428 34.49 -13.26 27.23
C LEU A 428 35.94 -12.79 27.15
N ALA A 429 36.19 -11.73 26.39
CA ALA A 429 37.48 -11.07 26.35
C ALA A 429 37.55 -9.99 27.44
N THR A 430 38.60 -10.04 28.25
CA THR A 430 38.80 -9.11 29.37
C THR A 430 40.21 -8.57 29.40
N THR A 431 40.40 -7.43 30.06
CA THR A 431 41.73 -6.86 30.32
C THR A 431 42.56 -7.68 31.31
N SER A 432 41.93 -8.58 32.06
CA SER A 432 42.59 -9.51 32.98
C SER A 432 42.70 -10.92 32.40
N ALA A 433 43.53 -11.78 33.02
CA ALA A 433 43.60 -13.22 32.70
C ALA A 433 42.31 -14.00 33.06
N GLU A 434 41.31 -13.32 33.64
CA GLU A 434 40.05 -13.93 34.08
C GLU A 434 39.01 -14.10 32.97
N GLY A 435 39.28 -13.64 31.76
CA GLY A 435 38.47 -13.94 30.58
C GLY A 435 38.45 -15.45 30.26
N GLY A 436 37.64 -15.84 29.28
CA GLY A 436 37.57 -17.23 28.88
C GLY A 436 36.37 -17.60 28.04
N ASN A 437 36.26 -18.89 27.77
CA ASN A 437 35.21 -19.48 26.97
C ASN A 437 34.28 -20.26 27.91
N TYR A 438 32.98 -19.98 27.85
CA TYR A 438 32.00 -20.59 28.74
C TYR A 438 30.99 -21.36 27.90
N LYS A 439 31.03 -22.69 27.94
CA LYS A 439 29.97 -23.52 27.36
C LYS A 439 28.73 -23.43 28.24
N VAL A 440 27.60 -23.11 27.64
CA VAL A 440 26.30 -22.91 28.31
C VAL A 440 25.20 -23.50 27.44
N ASP A 441 24.02 -23.69 28.00
CA ASP A 441 22.89 -24.28 27.26
C ASP A 441 22.39 -23.35 26.14
N ASP A 442 22.31 -22.04 26.40
CA ASP A 442 21.87 -21.03 25.44
C ASP A 442 22.90 -19.89 25.34
N ALA A 443 23.91 -20.06 24.49
CA ALA A 443 25.00 -19.10 24.36
C ALA A 443 24.56 -17.72 23.84
N GLU A 444 23.58 -17.67 22.94
CA GLU A 444 23.06 -16.40 22.42
C GLU A 444 22.35 -15.61 23.51
N HIS A 445 21.49 -16.26 24.29
CA HIS A 445 20.79 -15.63 25.41
C HIS A 445 21.78 -15.14 26.48
N VAL A 446 22.73 -15.97 26.88
CA VAL A 446 23.76 -15.58 27.85
C VAL A 446 24.58 -14.39 27.33
N ALA A 447 25.02 -14.42 26.07
CA ALA A 447 25.77 -13.32 25.47
C ALA A 447 24.93 -12.02 25.41
N ALA A 448 23.64 -12.10 25.07
CA ALA A 448 22.74 -10.95 25.06
C ALA A 448 22.58 -10.36 26.47
N VAL A 449 22.35 -11.19 27.49
CA VAL A 449 22.24 -10.74 28.89
C VAL A 449 23.53 -10.06 29.34
N LEU A 450 24.68 -10.68 29.10
CA LEU A 450 25.97 -10.09 29.46
C LEU A 450 26.21 -8.75 28.75
N THR A 451 25.86 -8.65 27.47
CA THR A 451 26.00 -7.43 26.66
C THR A 451 25.10 -6.32 27.18
N GLY A 452 23.83 -6.65 27.49
CA GLY A 452 22.87 -5.73 28.08
C GLY A 452 23.33 -5.23 29.44
N VAL A 453 23.79 -6.11 30.33
CA VAL A 453 24.31 -5.69 31.65
C VAL A 453 25.56 -4.85 31.50
N LEU A 454 26.51 -5.21 30.63
CA LEU A 454 27.71 -4.41 30.37
C LEU A 454 27.33 -3.01 29.87
N ARG A 455 26.34 -2.90 28.98
CA ARG A 455 25.83 -1.63 28.48
C ARG A 455 25.19 -0.80 29.59
N VAL A 456 24.36 -1.40 30.44
CA VAL A 456 23.76 -0.73 31.61
C VAL A 456 24.84 -0.31 32.61
N ALA A 457 25.80 -1.19 32.92
CA ALA A 457 26.91 -0.92 33.83
C ALA A 457 27.84 0.17 33.29
N LYS A 458 28.11 0.22 31.98
CA LYS A 458 28.86 1.31 31.32
C LYS A 458 28.07 2.63 31.35
N ARG A 459 26.75 2.62 31.15
CA ARG A 459 25.89 3.82 31.32
C ARG A 459 25.90 4.34 32.75
N ILE A 460 25.84 3.44 33.75
CA ILE A 460 25.91 3.79 35.19
C ILE A 460 27.31 4.30 35.55
N ALA A 461 28.37 3.68 35.03
CA ALA A 461 29.75 4.13 35.24
C ALA A 461 30.06 5.49 34.56
N GLN A 462 29.23 5.93 33.61
CA GLN A 462 29.36 7.21 32.90
C GLN A 462 28.53 8.37 33.48
N VAL A 463 27.76 8.19 34.56
CA VAL A 463 26.97 9.31 35.15
C VAL A 463 26.93 9.25 36.69
N PRO A 464 27.37 10.30 37.43
CA PRO A 464 26.86 10.52 38.78
C PRO A 464 25.51 11.28 38.70
N ALA A 465 24.48 10.60 39.19
CA ALA A 465 23.22 11.08 39.76
C ALA A 465 22.15 11.80 38.89
N GLN A 466 20.94 11.25 39.03
CA GLN A 466 19.63 11.90 38.98
C GLN A 466 19.03 12.25 37.60
N ARG A 467 18.10 11.40 37.13
CA ARG A 467 16.99 11.81 36.26
C ARG A 467 15.70 11.59 37.04
N ASP A 468 15.04 12.68 37.40
CA ASP A 468 13.60 12.69 37.62
C ASP A 468 13.00 13.93 36.93
N SER A 469 11.93 13.68 36.18
CA SER A 469 11.11 14.66 35.46
C SER A 469 11.75 15.37 34.24
N ARG A 470 10.86 15.72 33.29
CA ARG A 470 11.14 16.65 32.18
C ARG A 470 11.30 18.09 32.67
N SER A 471 10.98 18.36 33.94
CA SER A 471 11.23 19.64 34.60
C SER A 471 12.70 19.73 34.96
N ILE A 472 13.39 20.75 34.47
CA ILE A 472 14.77 21.02 34.85
C ILE A 472 14.73 21.70 36.23
N PRO A 473 15.26 21.10 37.31
CA PRO A 473 15.28 21.71 38.64
C PRO A 473 16.01 23.06 38.63
N ALA A 474 15.58 24.01 39.45
CA ALA A 474 16.16 25.35 39.49
C ALA A 474 17.68 25.36 39.76
N ALA A 475 18.16 24.45 40.62
CA ALA A 475 19.58 24.27 40.89
C ALA A 475 20.37 23.86 39.62
N MET A 476 19.81 22.97 38.81
CA MET A 476 20.41 22.51 37.56
C MET A 476 20.45 23.63 36.49
N LYS A 477 19.40 24.46 36.41
CA LYS A 477 19.38 25.65 35.54
C LYS A 477 20.48 26.64 35.91
N ALA A 478 20.64 26.92 37.20
CA ALA A 478 21.66 27.85 37.69
C ALA A 478 23.09 27.33 37.40
N GLU A 479 23.30 26.02 37.53
CA GLU A 479 24.59 25.40 37.24
C GLU A 479 24.95 25.43 35.75
N VAL A 480 24.02 25.01 34.87
CA VAL A 480 24.22 25.09 33.41
C VAL A 480 24.43 26.54 32.97
N TRP A 481 23.69 27.50 33.53
CA TRP A 481 23.88 28.92 33.25
C TRP A 481 25.29 29.41 33.61
N ARG A 482 25.83 28.98 34.75
CA ARG A 482 27.19 29.32 35.18
C ARG A 482 28.25 28.67 34.27
N LEU A 483 28.06 27.41 33.88
CA LEU A 483 28.98 26.68 32.99
C LEU A 483 29.04 27.30 31.59
N ASP A 484 27.90 27.78 31.10
CA ASP A 484 27.78 28.39 29.78
C ASP A 484 28.06 29.90 29.79
N GLY A 485 28.39 30.45 30.96
CA GLY A 485 28.73 31.86 31.14
C GLY A 485 27.58 32.82 30.88
N GLY A 486 26.33 32.35 31.00
CA GLY A 486 25.13 33.14 30.65
C GLY A 486 25.03 33.50 29.17
N ALA A 487 25.66 32.72 28.29
CA ALA A 487 25.70 32.96 26.86
C ALA A 487 25.44 31.68 26.05
N CYS A 488 24.96 31.84 24.83
CA CYS A 488 24.71 30.74 23.90
C CYS A 488 26.01 29.97 23.62
N ARG A 489 25.97 28.65 23.73
CA ARG A 489 27.15 27.79 23.51
C ARG A 489 27.74 27.91 22.11
N GLU A 490 26.87 28.05 21.10
CA GLU A 490 27.24 28.10 19.68
C GLU A 490 27.73 29.47 19.23
N CYS A 491 26.99 30.55 19.57
CA CYS A 491 27.27 31.89 19.02
C CYS A 491 27.59 32.97 20.05
N LYS A 492 27.64 32.62 21.34
CA LYS A 492 27.94 33.53 22.47
C LYS A 492 26.97 34.71 22.67
N ALA A 493 25.82 34.72 21.99
CA ALA A 493 24.75 35.67 22.28
C ALA A 493 24.26 35.53 23.72
N THR A 494 23.97 36.65 24.40
CA THR A 494 23.49 36.67 25.81
C THR A 494 21.98 36.89 25.94
N GLU A 495 21.27 36.99 24.82
CA GLU A 495 19.84 37.29 24.76
C GLU A 495 19.03 36.13 24.16
N TYR A 496 17.76 36.03 24.55
CA TYR A 496 16.80 35.01 24.07
C TYR A 496 17.33 33.57 24.19
N LEU A 497 17.88 33.25 25.37
CA LEU A 497 18.47 31.96 25.69
C LEU A 497 17.43 30.94 26.18
N GLU A 498 17.59 29.71 25.73
CA GLU A 498 16.75 28.56 26.05
C GLU A 498 17.64 27.40 26.52
N PHE A 499 17.14 26.60 27.48
CA PHE A 499 17.80 25.37 27.90
C PHE A 499 17.38 24.23 26.96
N ASP A 500 18.34 23.68 26.24
CA ASP A 500 18.14 22.60 25.27
C ASP A 500 18.90 21.33 25.69
N HIS A 501 18.36 20.17 25.32
CA HIS A 501 19.03 18.90 25.55
C HIS A 501 19.97 18.57 24.39
N VAL A 502 21.26 18.35 24.66
CA VAL A 502 22.26 17.98 23.64
C VAL A 502 21.79 16.72 22.89
N ILE A 503 21.46 15.66 23.64
CA ILE A 503 20.73 14.49 23.14
C ILE A 503 19.23 14.73 23.43
N PRO A 504 18.35 14.77 22.41
CA PRO A 504 16.93 15.04 22.61
C PRO A 504 16.29 14.04 23.57
N TRP A 505 15.38 14.54 24.41
CA TRP A 505 14.59 13.70 25.31
C TRP A 505 13.80 12.60 24.56
N SER A 506 13.28 12.90 23.36
CA SER A 506 12.59 11.92 22.48
C SER A 506 13.46 10.77 22.01
N ARG A 507 14.79 10.92 22.07
CA ARG A 507 15.79 9.87 21.77
C ARG A 507 16.43 9.31 23.03
N GLY A 508 15.76 9.45 24.19
CA GLY A 508 16.22 8.93 25.47
C GLY A 508 17.22 9.84 26.21
N GLY A 509 17.34 11.11 25.81
CA GLY A 509 18.19 12.12 26.45
C GLY A 509 17.85 12.40 27.92
N ALA A 510 18.87 12.72 28.72
CA ALA A 510 18.74 12.99 30.16
C ALA A 510 18.38 14.41 30.46
N THR A 511 17.55 14.65 31.46
CA THR A 511 17.58 15.92 32.18
C THR A 511 18.74 15.88 33.20
N SER A 512 19.94 16.21 32.75
CA SER A 512 21.14 16.33 33.59
C SER A 512 21.98 17.53 33.13
N VAL A 513 22.80 18.10 34.03
CA VAL A 513 23.68 19.26 33.72
C VAL A 513 24.54 18.97 32.48
N GLY A 514 25.11 17.77 32.37
CA GLY A 514 25.98 17.40 31.25
C GLY A 514 25.26 17.11 29.92
N ASN A 515 23.92 17.02 29.92
CA ASN A 515 23.12 16.87 28.70
C ASN A 515 22.26 18.11 28.43
N LEU A 516 22.44 19.19 29.18
CA LEU A 516 21.76 20.48 29.01
C LEU A 516 22.75 21.54 28.55
N GLN A 517 22.28 22.47 27.73
CA GLN A 517 23.07 23.59 27.23
C GLN A 517 22.19 24.82 27.03
N LEU A 518 22.78 26.02 27.11
CA LEU A 518 22.16 27.27 26.70
C LEU A 518 22.36 27.51 25.21
N LEU A 519 21.25 27.60 24.47
CA LEU A 519 21.23 28.04 23.09
C LEU A 519 20.34 29.26 22.93
N CYS A 520 20.74 30.22 22.10
CA CYS A 520 19.81 31.25 21.66
C CYS A 520 18.76 30.61 20.75
N ARG A 521 17.54 31.15 20.73
CA ARG A 521 16.41 30.63 19.95
C ARG A 521 16.77 30.31 18.48
N ARG A 522 17.61 31.13 17.83
CA ARG A 522 18.08 30.89 16.46
C ARG A 522 18.92 29.61 16.33
N CYS A 523 19.90 29.41 17.23
CA CYS A 523 20.75 28.23 17.25
C CYS A 523 19.94 26.97 17.66
N ASN A 524 18.98 27.12 18.57
CA ASN A 524 18.12 26.02 19.00
C ASN A 524 17.23 25.52 17.86
N LEU A 525 16.57 26.42 17.12
CA LEU A 525 15.77 26.07 15.93
C LEU A 525 16.62 25.42 14.83
N ALA A 526 17.82 25.94 14.58
CA ALA A 526 18.73 25.37 13.59
C ALA A 526 19.21 23.96 13.97
N LYS A 527 19.34 23.65 15.27
CA LYS A 527 19.66 22.31 15.78
C LYS A 527 18.48 21.36 15.60
N GLY A 528 17.26 21.79 15.91
CA GLY A 528 16.04 20.99 15.73
C GLY A 528 15.78 20.55 14.28
N ALA A 529 16.21 21.34 13.30
CA ALA A 529 16.07 21.00 11.88
C ALA A 529 17.08 19.96 11.35
N ARG A 530 18.15 19.66 12.10
CA ARG A 530 19.25 18.73 11.70
C ARG A 530 19.18 17.37 12.39
N ILE A 531 18.20 17.16 13.26
CA ILE A 531 18.13 16.03 14.17
C ILE A 531 17.01 15.10 13.77
#